data_AF-D1AF73-F1
#
_entry.id   AF-D1AF73-F1
#
_cell.length_a   1.000
_cell.length_b   1.000
_cell.length_c   1.000
_cell.angle_alpha   90.00
_cell.angle_beta   90.00
_cell.angle_gamma   90.00
#
_symmetry.space_group_name_H-M   'P 1'
#
loop_
_entity.id
_entity.type
_entity.pdbx_description
1 polymer ?
#
loop_
_entity_poly.entity_id
_entity_poly.type
_entity_poly.pdbx_seq_one_letter_code
_entity_poly.pdbx_strand_id
1 'polypeptide(L)'
;MTLFAREASYREVASAVAPVAVSQFLAAKGWELEASQDNVKEIWRLPDGQGGVRGRILLPLATDYIDFPQRFADALHAISKLNGWSPEELLEQIITA
;
A
#
# COMPACT_ATOMS: atom_id res chain seq x y z
N MET A 1 -32.60 -0.39 -10.03
CA MET A 1 -32.00 0.49 -9.00
C MET A 1 -30.84 -0.30 -8.39
N THR A 2 -29.69 -0.23 -9.03
CA THR A 2 -28.51 -1.02 -8.65
C THR A 2 -27.86 -0.31 -7.48
N LEU A 3 -27.63 -1.02 -6.36
CA LEU A 3 -26.85 -0.51 -5.24
C LEU A 3 -25.48 -0.10 -5.78
N PHE A 4 -25.19 1.20 -5.81
CA PHE A 4 -23.82 1.66 -5.80
C PHE A 4 -23.27 1.25 -4.44
N ALA A 5 -22.63 0.07 -4.38
CA ALA A 5 -21.62 -0.17 -3.36
C ALA A 5 -20.69 1.04 -3.44
N ARG A 6 -20.69 1.86 -2.39
CA ARG A 6 -19.92 3.08 -2.34
C ARG A 6 -18.46 2.66 -2.51
N GLU A 7 -17.87 2.97 -3.67
CA GLU A 7 -16.45 2.71 -3.92
C GLU A 7 -15.65 3.30 -2.75
N ALA A 8 -15.00 2.43 -1.98
CA ALA A 8 -14.18 2.82 -0.86
C ALA A 8 -13.08 3.73 -1.39
N SER A 9 -12.88 4.90 -0.79
CA SER A 9 -11.76 5.74 -1.16
C SER A 9 -10.46 5.20 -0.55
N TYR A 10 -9.30 5.45 -1.16
CA TYR A 10 -8.01 5.13 -0.53
C TYR A 10 -7.81 5.81 0.83
N ARG A 11 -8.54 6.90 1.12
CA ARG A 11 -8.58 7.51 2.45
C ARG A 11 -9.33 6.64 3.47
N GLU A 12 -10.42 6.00 3.07
CA GLU A 12 -11.15 5.06 3.92
C GLU A 12 -10.30 3.81 4.17
N VAL A 13 -9.64 3.27 3.14
CA VAL A 13 -8.67 2.16 3.32
C VAL A 13 -7.53 2.57 4.25
N ALA A 14 -6.92 3.74 4.03
CA ALA A 14 -5.84 4.28 4.88
C ALA A 14 -6.25 4.44 6.35
N SER A 15 -7.53 4.67 6.62
CA SER A 15 -8.05 4.75 8.00
C SER A 15 -8.31 3.37 8.63
N ALA A 16 -8.40 2.31 7.83
CA ALA A 16 -8.75 0.96 8.26
C ALA A 16 -7.53 0.04 8.50
N VAL A 17 -6.35 0.41 8.00
CA VAL A 17 -5.13 -0.41 8.13
C VAL A 17 -3.97 0.38 8.73
N ALA A 18 -3.10 -0.30 9.48
CA ALA A 18 -1.86 0.29 9.96
C ALA A 18 -0.74 0.13 8.91
N PRO A 19 0.23 1.05 8.81
CA PRO A 19 1.37 0.91 7.90
C PRO A 19 2.11 -0.42 8.03
N VAL A 20 2.28 -0.92 9.26
CA VAL A 20 2.95 -2.21 9.51
C VAL A 20 2.22 -3.39 8.86
N ALA A 21 0.88 -3.37 8.78
CA ALA A 21 0.13 -4.41 8.10
C ALA A 21 0.39 -4.37 6.58
N VAL A 22 0.58 -3.18 6.02
CA VAL A 22 0.98 -3.01 4.61
C VAL A 22 2.40 -3.53 4.38
N SER A 23 3.35 -3.26 5.27
CA SER A 23 4.71 -3.83 5.19
C SER A 23 4.68 -5.35 5.18
N GLN A 24 3.89 -5.97 6.06
CA GLN A 24 3.71 -7.43 6.12
C GLN A 24 3.11 -7.98 4.83
N PHE A 25 2.05 -7.34 4.34
CA PHE A 25 1.44 -7.67 3.05
C PHE A 25 2.44 -7.61 1.89
N LEU A 26 3.25 -6.55 1.80
CA LEU A 26 4.25 -6.39 0.74
C LEU A 26 5.28 -7.54 0.78
N ALA A 27 5.80 -7.85 1.97
CA ALA A 27 6.75 -8.93 2.18
C ALA A 27 6.17 -10.30 1.76
N ALA A 28 4.88 -10.54 2.00
CA ALA A 28 4.20 -11.78 1.62
C ALA A 28 3.92 -11.89 0.12
N LYS A 29 3.87 -10.77 -0.62
CA LYS A 29 3.39 -10.70 -2.01
C LYS A 29 4.50 -10.41 -3.03
N GLY A 30 5.73 -10.83 -2.70
CA GLY A 30 6.86 -10.79 -3.63
C GLY A 30 7.48 -9.40 -3.83
N TRP A 31 7.13 -8.44 -2.98
CA TRP A 31 7.89 -7.20 -2.88
C TRP A 31 9.15 -7.42 -2.04
N GLU A 32 10.19 -6.69 -2.38
CA GLU A 32 11.47 -6.74 -1.69
C GLU A 32 11.73 -5.41 -1.00
N LEU A 33 12.13 -5.48 0.27
CA LEU A 33 12.55 -4.31 1.03
C LEU A 33 13.89 -3.82 0.50
N GLU A 34 13.92 -2.62 -0.06
CA GLU A 34 15.11 -2.03 -0.65
C GLU A 34 15.88 -1.15 0.33
N ALA A 35 15.15 -0.36 1.12
CA ALA A 35 15.73 0.49 2.16
C ALA A 35 14.68 0.73 3.26
N SER A 36 15.16 0.94 4.49
CA SER A 36 14.31 1.31 5.61
C SER A 36 14.98 2.42 6.43
N GLN A 37 14.15 3.27 7.01
CA GLN A 37 14.53 4.18 8.08
C GLN A 37 13.55 3.92 9.24
N ASP A 38 14.08 3.39 10.34
CA ASP A 38 13.30 2.96 11.50
C ASP A 38 12.24 3.97 11.91
N ASN A 39 10.98 3.50 11.98
CA ASN A 39 9.78 4.25 12.34
C ASN A 39 9.45 5.47 11.46
N VAL A 40 10.17 5.69 10.35
CA VAL A 40 9.93 6.82 9.45
C VAL A 40 9.32 6.35 8.13
N LYS A 41 10.00 5.45 7.42
CA LYS A 41 9.58 4.99 6.09
C LYS A 41 10.30 3.73 5.65
N GLU A 42 9.69 3.03 4.71
CA GLU A 42 10.29 1.93 3.96
C GLU A 42 10.20 2.21 2.46
N ILE A 43 11.18 1.70 1.71
CA ILE A 43 11.19 1.69 0.25
C ILE A 43 11.07 0.24 -0.19
N TRP A 44 10.01 -0.07 -0.93
CA TRP A 44 9.73 -1.40 -1.44
C TRP A 44 9.84 -1.43 -2.95
N ARG A 45 10.44 -2.49 -3.49
CA ARG A 45 10.54 -2.75 -4.92
C ARG A 45 9.78 -4.01 -5.31
N LEU A 46 9.04 -3.96 -6.42
CA LEU A 46 8.41 -5.11 -7.04
C LEU A 46 9.23 -5.50 -8.27
N PRO A 47 9.91 -6.66 -8.29
CA PRO A 47 10.64 -7.12 -9.47
C PRO A 47 9.70 -7.44 -10.63
N ASP A 48 10.18 -7.33 -11.86
CA ASP A 48 9.44 -7.72 -13.08
C ASP A 48 9.68 -9.19 -13.50
N GLY A 49 10.53 -9.92 -12.78
CA GLY A 49 10.90 -11.31 -13.06
C GLY A 49 11.97 -11.49 -14.15
N GLN A 50 12.41 -10.41 -14.81
CA GLN A 50 13.45 -10.40 -15.86
C GLN A 50 14.71 -9.63 -15.42
N GLY A 51 14.83 -9.36 -14.12
CA GLY A 51 15.93 -8.57 -13.55
C GLY A 51 15.69 -7.05 -13.56
N GLY A 52 14.51 -6.60 -13.99
CA GLY A 52 14.08 -5.20 -13.90
C GLY A 52 13.11 -4.96 -12.74
N VAL A 53 12.57 -3.74 -12.69
CA VAL A 53 11.69 -3.25 -11.63
C VAL A 53 10.35 -2.88 -12.23
N ARG A 54 9.29 -3.58 -11.82
CA ARG A 54 7.90 -3.29 -12.20
C ARG A 54 7.35 -2.08 -11.45
N GLY A 55 7.77 -1.90 -10.20
CA GLY A 55 7.31 -0.79 -9.38
C GLY A 55 8.23 -0.55 -8.18
N ARG A 56 8.24 0.70 -7.71
CA ARG A 56 8.89 1.09 -6.47
C ARG A 56 7.99 2.05 -5.73
N ILE A 57 7.77 1.81 -4.44
CA ILE A 57 6.91 2.64 -3.59
C ILE A 57 7.63 3.01 -2.30
N LEU A 58 7.26 4.17 -1.75
CA LEU A 58 7.61 4.59 -0.41
C LEU A 58 6.40 4.35 0.48
N LEU A 59 6.58 3.57 1.55
CA LEU A 59 5.58 3.33 2.57
C LEU A 59 5.90 4.19 3.80
N PRO A 60 5.09 5.21 4.14
CA PRO A 60 5.31 6.01 5.34
C PRO A 60 4.96 5.22 6.60
N LEU A 61 5.82 5.27 7.62
CA LEU A 61 5.60 4.63 8.93
C LEU A 61 5.34 5.64 10.06
N ALA A 62 5.87 6.86 9.95
CA ALA A 62 5.66 7.93 10.93
C ALA A 62 4.23 8.48 10.85
N THR A 63 3.36 8.04 11.75
CA THR A 63 1.93 8.38 11.75
C THR A 63 1.62 9.74 12.39
N ASP A 64 2.59 10.34 13.05
CA ASP A 64 2.52 11.61 13.78
C ASP A 64 2.73 12.84 12.87
N TYR A 65 3.11 12.63 11.61
CA TYR A 65 3.30 13.71 10.65
C TYR A 65 1.95 14.22 10.16
N ILE A 66 1.81 15.54 10.03
CA ILE A 66 0.56 16.21 9.61
C ILE A 66 0.08 15.70 8.23
N ASP A 67 1.02 15.35 7.35
CA ASP A 67 0.74 14.87 5.99
C ASP A 67 0.64 13.35 5.89
N PHE A 68 0.78 12.60 7.00
CA PHE A 68 0.74 11.14 7.00
C PHE A 68 -0.51 10.57 6.30
N PRO A 69 -1.75 11.01 6.59
CA PRO A 69 -2.94 10.42 5.98
C PRO A 69 -2.94 10.51 4.45
N GLN A 70 -2.45 11.62 3.89
CA GLN A 70 -2.37 11.81 2.45
C GLN A 70 -1.28 10.92 1.84
N ARG A 71 -0.08 10.92 2.42
CA ARG A 71 1.04 10.10 1.92
C ARG A 71 0.74 8.61 1.98
N PHE A 72 0.04 8.18 3.03
CA PHE A 72 -0.33 6.78 3.19
C PHE A 72 -1.40 6.37 2.17
N ALA A 73 -2.43 7.20 1.95
CA ALA A 73 -3.41 6.96 0.90
C ALA A 73 -2.78 6.93 -0.52
N ASP A 74 -1.79 7.80 -0.78
CA ASP A 74 -1.07 7.81 -2.07
C ASP A 74 -0.23 6.53 -2.27
N ALA A 75 0.39 6.00 -1.20
CA ALA A 75 1.10 4.73 -1.24
C ALA A 75 0.16 3.56 -1.55
N LEU A 76 -1.00 3.50 -0.88
CA LEU A 76 -2.04 2.49 -1.14
C LEU A 76 -2.56 2.55 -2.58
N HIS A 77 -2.83 3.76 -3.08
CA HIS A 77 -3.22 3.95 -4.48
C HIS A 77 -2.14 3.46 -5.44
N ALA A 78 -0.86 3.76 -5.19
CA ALA A 78 0.24 3.28 -6.03
C ALA A 78 0.30 1.74 -6.08
N ILE A 79 0.12 1.07 -4.94
CA ILE A 79 0.06 -0.40 -4.86
C ILE A 79 -1.11 -0.92 -5.69
N SER A 80 -2.32 -0.39 -5.52
CA SER A 80 -3.49 -0.79 -6.30
C SER A 80 -3.28 -0.59 -7.80
N LYS A 81 -2.75 0.56 -8.20
CA LYS A 81 -2.52 0.90 -9.62
C LYS A 81 -1.55 -0.09 -10.29
N LEU A 82 -0.52 -0.53 -9.59
CA LEU A 82 0.44 -1.51 -10.11
C LEU A 82 -0.17 -2.90 -10.32
N ASN A 83 -1.21 -3.23 -9.53
CA ASN A 83 -1.88 -4.53 -9.55
C ASN A 83 -3.22 -4.52 -10.29
N GLY A 84 -3.73 -3.33 -10.66
CA GLY A 84 -5.05 -3.17 -11.28
C GLY A 84 -6.22 -3.38 -10.31
N TRP A 85 -6.01 -3.16 -9.01
CA TRP A 85 -7.01 -3.39 -7.98
C TRP A 85 -7.85 -2.15 -7.65
N SER A 86 -9.10 -2.37 -7.27
CA SER A 86 -9.92 -1.39 -6.56
C SER A 86 -9.39 -1.16 -5.13
N PRO A 87 -9.86 -0.11 -4.44
CA PRO A 87 -9.53 0.11 -3.04
C PRO A 87 -10.03 -1.01 -2.11
N GLU A 88 -11.20 -1.59 -2.38
CA GLU A 88 -11.75 -2.73 -1.63
C GLU A 88 -10.92 -3.99 -1.84
N GLU A 89 -10.55 -4.28 -3.08
CA GLU A 89 -9.68 -5.42 -3.40
C GLU A 89 -8.33 -5.28 -2.69
N LEU A 90 -7.76 -4.07 -2.65
CA LEU A 90 -6.54 -3.81 -1.88
C LEU A 90 -6.74 -4.09 -0.39
N LEU A 91 -7.83 -3.60 0.21
CA LEU A 91 -8.12 -3.85 1.62
C LEU A 91 -8.22 -5.35 1.89
N GLU A 92 -8.95 -6.09 1.05
CA GLU A 92 -9.07 -7.54 1.14
C GLU A 92 -7.71 -8.25 1.04
N GLN A 93 -6.85 -7.83 0.10
CA GLN A 93 -5.51 -8.39 -0.04
C GLN A 93 -4.62 -8.13 1.17
N ILE A 94 -4.77 -6.96 1.84
CA ILE A 94 -3.98 -6.63 3.04
C ILE A 94 -4.46 -7.44 4.25
N ILE A 95 -5.77 -7.56 4.47
CA ILE A 95 -6.31 -8.27 5.66
C ILE A 95 -6.17 -9.79 5.58
N THR A 96 -5.96 -10.35 4.39
CA THR A 96 -5.81 -11.80 4.16
C THR A 96 -4.35 -12.26 3.98
N ALA A 97 -3.40 -11.33 4.11
CA ALA A 97 -1.96 -11.59 3.94
C ALA A 97 -1.32 -12.32 5.13
#